data_AF-A0A383DLY7-F1
#
_entry.id   AF-A0A383DLY7-F1
#
_cell.length_a   1.000
_cell.length_b   1.000
_cell.length_c   1.000
_cell.angle_alpha   90.00
_cell.angle_beta   90.00
_cell.angle_gamma   90.00
#
_symmetry.space_group_name_H-M   'P 1'
#
loop_
_entity.id
_entity.type
_entity.pdbx_description
1 polymer ?
#
loop_
_entity_poly.entity_id
_entity_poly.type
_entity_poly.pdbx_seq_one_letter_code
_entity_poly.pdbx_strand_id
1 'polypeptide(L)'
;MNNMAVFRFGCNFLLTFIVLMLRNNVSADTSVWEVKFDSNTVYLGGTVHLLRPSDYPLPEEYEQAYQASSKIYLETDLSSMNELSVQTKMLEQLTYQNARSLKTVLNEEAYTALSDY
;
A
#
# COMPACT_ATOMS: atom_id res chain seq x y z
N MET A 1 -45.06 -6.44 35.37
CA MET A 1 -43.68 -5.92 35.29
C MET A 1 -43.26 -5.81 33.83
N ASN A 2 -43.27 -4.57 33.33
CA ASN A 2 -42.75 -3.94 32.11
C ASN A 2 -42.36 -4.77 30.87
N ASN A 3 -43.36 -5.18 30.08
CA ASN A 3 -43.17 -5.47 28.63
C ASN A 3 -42.53 -4.29 27.89
N MET A 4 -42.77 -3.06 28.37
CA MET A 4 -42.16 -1.83 27.86
C MET A 4 -40.63 -1.79 28.01
N ALA A 5 -40.07 -2.42 29.05
CA ALA A 5 -38.62 -2.48 29.26
C ALA A 5 -37.97 -3.51 28.32
N VAL A 6 -38.58 -4.68 28.17
CA VAL A 6 -38.14 -5.74 27.24
C VAL A 6 -38.17 -5.26 25.78
N PHE A 7 -39.21 -4.52 25.38
CA PHE A 7 -39.30 -3.91 24.04
C PHE A 7 -38.21 -2.86 23.79
N ARG A 8 -37.85 -2.06 24.82
CA ARG A 8 -36.75 -1.08 24.74
C ARG A 8 -35.38 -1.74 24.61
N PHE A 9 -35.13 -2.83 25.35
CA PHE A 9 -33.87 -3.58 25.26
C PHE A 9 -33.73 -4.30 23.90
N GLY A 10 -34.80 -4.93 23.40
CA GLY A 10 -34.80 -5.57 22.08
C GLY A 10 -34.62 -4.58 20.92
N CYS A 11 -35.26 -3.42 21.00
CA CYS A 11 -35.12 -2.35 19.99
C CYS A 11 -33.68 -1.78 19.97
N ASN A 12 -33.06 -1.55 21.12
CA ASN A 12 -31.68 -1.07 21.20
C ASN A 12 -30.66 -2.10 20.69
N PHE A 13 -30.90 -3.39 20.92
CA PHE A 13 -30.04 -4.46 20.41
C PHE A 13 -30.14 -4.58 18.89
N LEU A 14 -31.36 -4.49 18.34
CA LEU A 14 -31.61 -4.47 16.90
C LEU A 14 -30.97 -3.25 16.22
N LEU A 15 -31.09 -2.07 16.81
CA LEU A 15 -30.45 -0.84 16.31
C LEU A 15 -28.92 -0.94 16.30
N THR A 16 -28.33 -1.49 17.37
CA THR A 16 -26.87 -1.69 17.45
C THR A 16 -26.39 -2.70 16.41
N PHE A 17 -27.14 -3.79 16.21
CA PHE A 17 -26.85 -4.79 15.20
C PHE A 17 -26.93 -4.23 13.76
N ILE A 18 -27.93 -3.39 13.47
CA ILE A 18 -28.05 -2.70 12.18
C ILE A 18 -26.87 -1.75 11.95
N VAL A 19 -26.44 -0.99 12.96
CA VAL A 19 -25.28 -0.08 12.86
C VAL A 19 -23.98 -0.85 12.62
N LEU A 20 -23.82 -2.06 13.19
CA LEU A 20 -22.66 -2.91 12.95
C LEU A 20 -22.66 -3.51 11.52
N MET A 21 -23.83 -3.80 10.95
CA MET A 21 -23.96 -4.32 9.58
C MET A 21 -23.81 -3.23 8.50
N LEU A 22 -23.93 -1.95 8.86
CA LEU A 22 -23.74 -0.81 7.96
C LEU A 22 -22.29 -0.27 7.94
N ARG A 23 -21.31 -1.04 8.42
CA ARG A 23 -19.89 -0.69 8.32
C ARG A 23 -19.47 -0.77 6.85
N ASN A 24 -19.18 0.38 6.22
CA ASN A 24 -18.53 0.40 4.92
C ASN A 24 -17.13 -0.21 5.05
N ASN A 25 -16.82 -1.22 4.24
CA ASN A 25 -15.44 -1.66 4.04
C ASN A 25 -14.77 -0.59 3.17
N VAL A 26 -13.88 0.19 3.77
CA VAL A 26 -13.01 1.09 3.00
C VAL A 26 -11.85 0.23 2.50
N SER A 27 -11.78 0.05 1.18
CA SER A 27 -10.61 -0.50 0.50
C SER A 27 -9.87 0.65 -0.16
N ALA A 28 -8.55 0.67 -0.05
CA ALA A 28 -7.73 1.55 -0.85
C ALA A 28 -7.21 0.74 -2.03
N ASP A 29 -7.48 1.19 -3.26
CA ASP A 29 -7.00 0.53 -4.48
C ASP A 29 -5.50 0.79 -4.71
N THR A 30 -4.91 1.69 -3.91
CA THR A 30 -3.51 2.08 -4.03
C THR A 30 -2.85 2.44 -2.69
N SER A 31 -1.52 2.48 -2.70
CA SER A 31 -0.64 2.86 -1.60
C SER A 31 -0.45 4.38 -1.52
N VAL A 32 -1.56 5.13 -1.48
CA VAL A 32 -1.56 6.59 -1.27
C VAL A 32 -2.28 6.91 0.04
N TRP A 33 -1.58 7.58 0.96
CA TRP A 33 -2.11 8.00 2.25
C TRP A 33 -2.16 9.52 2.34
N GLU A 34 -3.26 10.05 2.87
CA GLU A 34 -3.42 11.46 3.19
C GLU A 34 -3.24 11.67 4.70
N VAL A 35 -2.35 12.59 5.07
CA VAL A 35 -2.11 13.01 6.45
C VAL A 35 -2.43 14.50 6.56
N LYS A 36 -3.41 14.85 7.39
CA LYS A 36 -3.83 16.24 7.64
C LYS A 36 -3.41 16.70 9.02
N PHE A 37 -2.81 17.89 9.09
CA PHE A 37 -2.45 18.55 10.34
C PHE A 37 -2.67 20.06 10.21
N ASP A 38 -3.61 20.61 10.99
CA ASP A 38 -4.11 21.99 10.88
C ASP A 38 -4.54 22.31 9.42
N SER A 39 -3.89 23.30 8.81
CA SER A 39 -4.11 23.70 7.41
C SER A 39 -3.14 23.01 6.43
N ASN A 40 -2.36 22.04 6.89
CA ASN A 40 -1.37 21.34 6.08
C ASN A 40 -1.86 19.94 5.72
N THR A 41 -1.57 19.53 4.49
CA THR A 41 -1.81 18.18 4.00
C THR A 41 -0.51 17.62 3.45
N VAL A 42 -0.19 16.38 3.83
CA VAL A 42 0.91 15.59 3.26
C VAL A 42 0.31 14.35 2.64
N TYR A 43 0.66 14.10 1.38
CA TYR A 43 0.37 12.83 0.71
C TYR A 43 1.64 11.96 0.73
N LEU A 44 1.50 10.72 1.17
CA LEU A 44 2.54 9.71 1.09
C LEU A 44 2.11 8.67 0.05
N GLY A 45 2.81 8.59 -1.07
CA GLY A 45 2.58 7.60 -2.12
C GLY A 45 3.75 6.63 -2.22
N GLY A 46 3.51 5.33 -2.06
CA GLY A 46 4.54 4.30 -2.25
C GLY A 46 4.48 3.71 -3.65
N THR A 47 5.58 3.78 -4.41
CA THR A 47 5.68 3.19 -5.75
C THR A 47 6.76 2.10 -5.81
N VAL A 48 6.71 1.26 -6.85
CA VAL A 48 7.80 0.34 -7.18
C VAL A 48 8.64 0.98 -8.29
N HIS A 49 9.95 1.12 -8.08
CA HIS A 49 10.85 1.77 -9.05
C HIS A 49 11.02 1.01 -10.38
N LEU A 50 10.56 -0.24 -10.45
CA LEU A 50 10.76 -1.16 -11.58
C LEU A 50 9.42 -1.56 -12.22
N LEU A 51 8.47 -0.63 -12.31
CA LEU A 51 7.22 -0.85 -13.05
C LEU A 51 7.49 -0.95 -14.57
N ARG A 52 6.68 -1.75 -15.26
CA ARG A 52 6.68 -1.84 -16.72
C ARG A 52 5.97 -0.62 -17.30
N PRO A 53 6.25 -0.22 -18.54
CA PRO A 53 5.49 0.85 -19.20
C PRO A 53 3.97 0.60 -19.24
N SER A 54 3.54 -0.66 -19.31
CA SER A 54 2.13 -1.06 -19.31
C SER A 54 1.42 -0.87 -17.96
N ASP A 55 2.18 -0.68 -16.87
CA ASP A 55 1.63 -0.45 -15.54
C ASP A 55 1.23 1.04 -15.34
N TYR A 56 1.42 1.87 -16.38
CA TYR A 56 0.93 3.24 -16.46
C TYR A 56 -0.37 3.31 -17.31
N PRO A 57 -1.36 4.16 -16.95
CA PRO A 57 -1.36 5.10 -15.83
C PRO A 57 -1.46 4.41 -14.47
N LEU A 58 -0.86 5.03 -13.46
CA LEU A 58 -1.08 4.62 -12.07
C LEU A 58 -2.56 4.87 -11.69
N PRO A 59 -3.05 4.23 -10.61
CA PRO A 59 -4.35 4.57 -10.03
C PRO A 59 -4.55 6.08 -9.86
N GLU A 60 -5.77 6.57 -10.09
CA GLU A 60 -6.07 8.00 -10.22
C GLU A 60 -5.71 8.82 -8.98
N GLU A 61 -5.67 8.20 -7.80
CA GLU A 61 -5.37 8.86 -6.53
C GLU A 61 -3.94 9.41 -6.49
N TYR A 62 -3.00 8.81 -7.24
CA TYR A 62 -1.65 9.39 -7.39
C TYR A 62 -1.71 10.75 -8.09
N GLU A 63 -2.46 10.84 -9.20
CA GLU A 63 -2.61 12.08 -9.95
C GLU A 63 -3.33 13.14 -9.11
N GLN A 64 -4.36 12.75 -8.36
CA GLN A 64 -5.04 13.65 -7.43
C GLN A 64 -4.08 14.20 -6.36
N ALA A 65 -3.26 13.35 -5.76
CA ALA A 65 -2.25 13.77 -4.78
C ALA A 65 -1.20 14.70 -5.39
N TYR A 66 -0.74 14.44 -6.62
CA TYR A 66 0.21 15.31 -7.31
C TYR A 66 -0.39 16.69 -7.61
N GLN A 67 -1.62 16.74 -8.12
CA GLN A 67 -2.29 18.00 -8.43
C GLN A 67 -2.62 18.83 -7.19
N ALA A 68 -2.93 18.17 -6.06
CA ALA A 68 -3.18 18.84 -4.78
C ALA A 68 -1.87 19.31 -4.09
N SER A 69 -0.71 18.85 -4.53
CA SER A 69 0.57 19.12 -3.90
C SER A 69 1.27 20.35 -4.48
N SER A 70 1.65 21.29 -3.61
CA SER A 70 2.46 22.45 -4.02
C SER A 70 3.94 22.12 -4.25
N LYS A 71 4.41 21.00 -3.69
CA LYS A 71 5.79 20.50 -3.80
C LYS A 71 5.76 18.98 -3.81
N ILE A 72 6.71 18.39 -4.54
CA ILE A 72 6.90 16.94 -4.61
C ILE A 72 8.30 16.62 -4.06
N TYR A 73 8.35 15.67 -3.14
CA TYR A 73 9.59 15.14 -2.56
C TYR A 73 9.67 13.66 -2.89
N LEU A 74 10.81 13.22 -3.41
CA LEU A 74 11.08 11.82 -3.72
C LEU A 74 12.02 11.25 -2.66
N GLU A 75 11.91 9.95 -2.39
CA GLU A 75 12.74 9.26 -1.38
C GLU A 75 14.23 9.36 -1.70
N THR A 76 14.58 9.41 -2.99
CA THR A 76 15.96 9.45 -3.46
C THR A 76 16.11 10.38 -4.66
N ASP A 77 17.34 10.76 -4.95
CA ASP A 77 17.70 11.50 -6.15
C ASP A 77 17.64 10.57 -7.37
N LEU A 78 16.55 10.65 -8.14
CA LEU A 78 16.37 9.86 -9.36
C LEU A 78 17.42 10.18 -10.43
N SER A 79 18.04 11.37 -10.42
CA SER A 79 19.06 11.70 -11.40
C SER A 79 20.31 10.83 -11.23
N SER A 80 20.64 10.50 -9.98
CA SER A 80 21.76 9.63 -9.61
C SER A 80 21.60 8.18 -10.09
N MET A 81 20.37 7.72 -10.38
CA MET A 81 20.13 6.37 -10.91
C MET A 81 20.71 6.15 -12.31
N ASN A 82 21.02 7.22 -13.04
CA ASN A 82 21.68 7.13 -14.35
C ASN A 82 23.20 6.92 -14.24
N GLU A 83 23.77 7.06 -13.05
CA GLU A 83 25.20 6.87 -12.82
C GLU A 83 25.56 5.38 -12.79
N LEU A 84 26.56 5.00 -13.59
CA LEU A 84 26.98 3.60 -13.70
C LEU A 84 27.39 3.01 -12.34
N SER A 85 28.06 3.80 -11.50
CA SER A 85 28.49 3.38 -10.16
C SER A 85 27.32 3.04 -9.24
N VAL A 86 26.22 3.79 -9.34
CA VAL A 86 24.98 3.54 -8.59
C VAL A 86 24.30 2.27 -9.12
N GLN A 87 24.23 2.10 -10.43
CA GLN A 87 23.67 0.89 -11.06
C GLN A 87 24.45 -0.37 -10.69
N THR A 88 25.78 -0.33 -10.73
CA THR A 88 26.63 -1.46 -10.31
C THR A 88 26.40 -1.80 -8.84
N LYS A 89 26.40 -0.80 -7.96
CA LYS A 89 26.16 -1.02 -6.54
C LYS A 89 24.75 -1.56 -6.27
N MET A 90 23.75 -1.08 -6.98
CA MET A 90 22.38 -1.60 -6.90
C MET A 90 22.33 -3.08 -7.30
N LEU A 91 22.94 -3.44 -8.44
CA LEU A 91 22.99 -4.84 -8.89
C LEU A 91 23.70 -5.75 -7.87
N GLU A 92 24.82 -5.29 -7.31
CA GLU A 92 25.55 -6.01 -6.25
C GLU A 92 24.68 -6.27 -5.01
N GLN A 93 23.87 -5.29 -4.59
CA GLN A 93 22.98 -5.41 -3.43
C GLN A 93 21.74 -6.26 -3.72
N LEU A 94 21.21 -6.23 -4.95
CA LEU A 94 20.00 -6.95 -5.34
C LEU A 94 20.26 -8.38 -5.83
N THR A 95 21.53 -8.76 -6.02
CA THR A 95 21.91 -10.09 -6.52
C THR A 95 22.63 -10.89 -5.43
N TYR A 96 22.25 -12.15 -5.26
CA TYR A 96 22.99 -13.05 -4.38
C TYR A 96 24.43 -13.24 -4.86
N GLN A 97 25.37 -13.18 -3.90
CA GLN A 97 26.79 -13.45 -4.10
C GLN A 97 27.15 -14.86 -3.64
N ASN A 98 28.35 -15.34 -3.99
CA ASN A 98 28.93 -16.60 -3.47
C ASN A 98 28.07 -17.85 -3.75
N ALA A 99 27.59 -18.00 -5.00
CA ALA A 99 26.77 -19.12 -5.47
C ALA A 99 25.42 -19.31 -4.75
N ARG A 100 25.03 -18.38 -3.88
CA ARG A 100 23.67 -18.35 -3.32
C ARG A 100 22.67 -18.00 -4.43
N SER A 101 21.49 -18.56 -4.30
CA SER A 101 20.33 -18.31 -5.15
C SER A 101 19.05 -18.46 -4.33
N LEU A 102 17.92 -18.05 -4.89
CA LEU A 102 16.60 -18.26 -4.27
C LEU A 102 16.39 -19.74 -3.86
N LYS A 103 16.87 -20.69 -4.68
CA LYS A 103 16.78 -22.13 -4.38
C LYS A 103 17.52 -22.53 -3.11
N THR A 104 18.65 -21.89 -2.84
CA THR A 104 19.51 -22.25 -1.68
C THR A 104 19.09 -21.58 -0.38
N VAL A 105 18.21 -20.57 -0.43
CA VAL A 105 17.88 -19.71 0.72
C VAL A 105 16.41 -19.82 1.13
N LEU A 106 15.52 -20.12 0.18
CA LEU A 106 14.13 -20.41 0.47
C LEU A 106 13.98 -21.89 0.84
N ASN A 107 12.95 -22.20 1.63
CA ASN A 107 12.56 -23.59 1.83
C ASN A 107 11.85 -24.11 0.57
N GLU A 108 11.65 -25.43 0.49
CA GLU A 108 11.06 -26.08 -0.68
C GLU A 108 9.64 -25.58 -0.97
N GLU A 109 8.83 -25.34 0.06
CA GLU A 109 7.47 -24.82 -0.08
C GLU A 109 7.46 -23.44 -0.76
N ALA A 110 8.24 -22.49 -0.24
CA ALA A 110 8.33 -21.14 -0.78
C ALA A 110 8.98 -21.09 -2.16
N TYR A 111 9.98 -21.93 -2.42
CA TYR A 111 10.62 -21.99 -3.74
C TYR A 111 9.67 -22.58 -4.80
N THR A 112 8.90 -23.59 -4.44
CA THR A 112 7.91 -24.21 -5.34
C THR A 112 6.80 -23.23 -5.70
N ALA A 113 6.33 -22.41 -4.75
CA ALA A 113 5.30 -21.40 -5.02
C ALA A 113 5.67 -20.36 -6.09
N LEU A 114 6.97 -20.21 -6.43
CA LEU A 114 7.41 -19.31 -7.49
C LEU A 114 7.10 -19.81 -8.90
N SER A 115 6.75 -21.09 -9.10
CA SER A 115 6.43 -21.62 -10.44
C SER A 115 5.08 -21.16 -10.98
N ASP A 116 4.23 -20.60 -10.11
CA ASP A 116 2.84 -20.28 -10.42
C ASP A 116 2.64 -18.83 -10.92
N TYR A 117 3.74 -18.07 -11.05
CA TYR A 117 3.78 -16.66 -11.48
C TYR A 117 4.66 -16.48 -12.73
#